data_AF-A0A2D6U0U5-F1
#
_entry.id   AF-A0A2D6U0U5-F1
#
_cell.length_a   1.000
_cell.length_b   1.000
_cell.length_c   1.000
_cell.angle_alpha   90.00
_cell.angle_beta   90.00
_cell.angle_gamma   90.00
#
_symmetry.space_group_name_H-M   'P 1'
#
loop_
_entity.id
_entity.type
_entity.pdbx_description
1 polymer ?
#
loop_
_entity_poly.entity_id
_entity_poly.type
_entity_poly.pdbx_seq_one_letter_code
_entity_poly.pdbx_strand_id
1 'polypeptide(L)'
;MSYAAGQTILDDEYNLFATGNTAGTGDTSVASINTIWGQGTGDAGWGQSNTVAAVSAGSAITATQWTTLLARLNSIRQHQGTSINISSFSVAAGAAIEAIANLSTDITTLYTARAAASSSVTEATGGTEDYTASWNGTITGTTSVTFAGGDEARYFFNAGGYIKLNPSLNDNSGRNAQWKYLLDEVGDLKLLHTTFTRTFSNQSSGYGAGGDNSPTTHLTTTGYYDLTNSSDTTMFKYTIDDAFGYGNYRANYYLVKMNPGADHADGRGNNGSVITIKQIFADDHTNAQDTSVTGDIDGTVTVGKPNTTYLNNDAIGTVTISSTSWAAS
;
A
#
# COMPACT_ATOMS: atom_id res chain seq x y z
N MET A 1 -21.28 -27.52 -5.19
CA MET A 1 -22.53 -27.24 -4.46
C MET A 1 -23.21 -26.08 -5.13
N SER A 2 -24.52 -26.16 -5.41
CA SER A 2 -25.26 -25.07 -6.03
C SER A 2 -25.91 -24.22 -4.93
N TYR A 3 -25.22 -23.18 -4.47
CA TYR A 3 -25.87 -22.14 -3.69
C TYR A 3 -26.86 -21.40 -4.60
N ALA A 4 -28.12 -21.83 -4.61
CA ALA A 4 -29.13 -21.39 -5.55
C ALA A 4 -30.43 -21.00 -4.84
N ALA A 5 -31.10 -19.97 -5.36
CA ALA A 5 -32.42 -19.54 -4.87
C ALA A 5 -33.41 -20.71 -4.90
N GLY A 6 -34.12 -20.91 -3.78
CA GLY A 6 -35.09 -22.00 -3.60
C GLY A 6 -34.52 -23.32 -3.04
N GLN A 7 -33.21 -23.41 -2.78
CA GLN A 7 -32.62 -24.55 -2.05
C GLN A 7 -32.47 -24.24 -0.55
N THR A 8 -32.54 -25.28 0.30
CA THR A 8 -32.21 -25.16 1.72
C THR A 8 -30.70 -24.92 1.85
N ILE A 9 -30.32 -23.82 2.49
CA ILE A 9 -28.91 -23.52 2.70
C ILE A 9 -28.33 -24.47 3.75
N LEU A 10 -27.21 -25.12 3.41
CA LEU A 10 -26.51 -26.02 4.30
C LEU A 10 -25.45 -25.28 5.13
N ASP A 11 -25.13 -25.81 6.31
CA ASP A 11 -24.07 -25.29 7.17
C ASP A 11 -22.70 -25.27 6.46
N ASP A 12 -22.45 -26.25 5.59
CA ASP A 12 -21.29 -26.30 4.70
C ASP A 12 -21.15 -25.05 3.82
N GLU A 13 -22.25 -24.52 3.28
CA GLU A 13 -22.26 -23.35 2.40
C GLU A 13 -22.00 -22.06 3.20
N TYR A 14 -22.62 -21.94 4.37
CA TYR A 14 -22.33 -20.85 5.29
C TYR A 14 -20.86 -20.87 5.72
N ASN A 15 -20.32 -22.04 6.09
CA ASN A 15 -18.93 -22.19 6.50
C ASN A 15 -17.96 -21.87 5.36
N LEU A 16 -18.32 -22.20 4.11
CA LEU A 16 -17.52 -21.82 2.94
C LEU A 16 -17.43 -20.29 2.80
N PHE A 17 -18.53 -19.56 2.95
CA PHE A 17 -18.53 -18.08 2.90
C PHE A 17 -17.81 -17.44 4.10
N ALA A 18 -18.00 -18.00 5.30
CA ALA A 18 -17.41 -17.47 6.51
C ALA A 18 -15.91 -17.74 6.58
N THR A 19 -15.49 -18.98 6.32
CA THR A 19 -14.17 -19.51 6.66
C THR A 19 -13.34 -20.01 5.48
N GLY A 20 -13.93 -20.14 4.29
CA GLY A 20 -13.23 -20.60 3.09
C GLY A 20 -13.23 -22.12 2.89
N ASN A 21 -13.76 -22.89 3.84
CA ASN A 21 -13.98 -24.32 3.69
C ASN A 21 -15.29 -24.78 4.37
N THR A 22 -15.78 -25.96 3.99
CA THR A 22 -17.05 -26.48 4.53
C THR A 22 -16.91 -26.96 5.98
N ALA A 23 -15.72 -27.43 6.36
CA ALA A 23 -15.42 -27.92 7.71
C ALA A 23 -15.42 -26.82 8.79
N GLY A 24 -15.43 -25.54 8.41
CA GLY A 24 -15.41 -24.41 9.35
C GLY A 24 -14.06 -24.20 10.03
N THR A 25 -12.99 -24.86 9.56
CA THR A 25 -11.66 -24.80 10.18
C THR A 25 -10.82 -23.63 9.69
N GLY A 26 -11.22 -22.98 8.59
CA GLY A 26 -10.48 -21.90 7.95
C GLY A 26 -9.60 -22.39 6.80
N ASP A 27 -9.71 -21.73 5.65
CA ASP A 27 -8.81 -21.86 4.50
C ASP A 27 -8.55 -20.46 3.92
N THR A 28 -7.32 -19.96 4.12
CA THR A 28 -6.91 -18.62 3.69
C THR A 28 -6.54 -18.54 2.21
N SER A 29 -6.55 -19.66 1.48
CA SER A 29 -6.35 -19.69 0.03
C SER A 29 -7.65 -19.49 -0.76
N VAL A 30 -8.80 -19.51 -0.08
CA VAL A 30 -10.12 -19.38 -0.67
C VAL A 30 -10.73 -18.03 -0.29
N ALA A 31 -11.46 -17.42 -1.23
CA ALA A 31 -12.22 -16.20 -0.98
C ALA A 31 -13.30 -16.46 0.07
N SER A 32 -13.13 -15.85 1.24
CA SER A 32 -14.08 -15.89 2.35
C SER A 32 -14.01 -14.60 3.15
N ILE A 33 -15.02 -14.36 3.97
CA ILE A 33 -15.05 -13.21 4.87
C ILE A 33 -13.84 -13.22 5.81
N ASN A 34 -13.53 -14.37 6.44
CA ASN A 34 -12.43 -14.46 7.39
C ASN A 34 -11.05 -14.41 6.73
N THR A 35 -10.94 -14.82 5.46
CA THR A 35 -9.69 -14.69 4.70
C THR A 35 -9.29 -13.22 4.53
N ILE A 36 -10.26 -12.34 4.28
CA ILE A 36 -10.02 -10.89 4.16
C ILE A 36 -9.84 -10.27 5.54
N TRP A 37 -10.79 -10.56 6.44
CA TRP A 37 -10.93 -9.84 7.72
C TRP A 37 -9.92 -10.27 8.78
N GLY A 38 -9.73 -11.59 8.92
CA GLY A 38 -8.97 -12.18 10.02
C GLY A 38 -7.46 -12.08 9.85
N GLN A 39 -6.73 -13.02 10.46
CA GLN A 39 -5.27 -13.09 10.37
C GLN A 39 -4.77 -13.30 8.92
N GLY A 40 -5.45 -14.16 8.17
CA GLY A 40 -5.02 -14.50 6.80
C GLY A 40 -3.59 -15.03 6.70
N THR A 41 -3.12 -15.18 5.47
CA THR A 41 -1.73 -15.54 5.13
C THR A 41 -1.34 -14.80 3.86
N GLY A 42 -0.05 -14.49 3.69
CA GLY A 42 0.45 -13.77 2.53
C GLY A 42 -0.26 -12.44 2.33
N ASP A 43 -0.72 -12.21 1.11
CA ASP A 43 -1.37 -10.98 0.65
C ASP A 43 -2.84 -10.80 1.10
N ALA A 44 -3.31 -11.64 2.03
CA ALA A 44 -4.64 -11.58 2.62
C ALA A 44 -4.60 -11.48 4.15
N GLY A 45 -5.68 -10.95 4.72
CA GLY A 45 -5.86 -10.76 6.17
C GLY A 45 -5.56 -9.34 6.64
N TRP A 46 -6.45 -8.80 7.46
CA TRP A 46 -6.35 -7.47 8.09
C TRP A 46 -6.12 -7.54 9.61
N GLY A 47 -5.90 -8.75 10.15
CA GLY A 47 -5.54 -8.99 11.54
C GLY A 47 -6.68 -8.79 12.54
N GLN A 48 -7.93 -8.74 12.07
CA GLN A 48 -9.06 -8.47 12.95
C GLN A 48 -9.45 -9.71 13.75
N SER A 49 -9.71 -9.55 15.04
CA SER A 49 -9.92 -10.68 15.96
C SER A 49 -11.35 -11.21 15.99
N ASN A 50 -12.34 -10.35 15.72
CA ASN A 50 -13.76 -10.71 15.75
C ASN A 50 -14.23 -11.32 14.42
N THR A 51 -13.69 -12.49 14.07
CA THR A 51 -14.06 -13.24 12.86
C THR A 51 -15.49 -13.80 12.90
N VAL A 52 -16.01 -14.21 11.75
CA VAL A 52 -17.31 -14.88 11.64
C VAL A 52 -17.14 -16.34 12.07
N ALA A 53 -17.86 -16.77 13.10
CA ALA A 53 -17.79 -18.13 13.61
C ALA A 53 -18.44 -19.13 12.64
N ALA A 54 -17.83 -20.32 12.56
CA ALA A 54 -18.39 -21.47 11.84
C ALA A 54 -19.61 -22.07 12.56
N VAL A 55 -20.37 -22.87 11.82
CA VAL A 55 -21.52 -23.66 12.29
C VAL A 55 -21.14 -25.13 12.27
N SER A 56 -21.45 -25.86 13.33
CA SER A 56 -21.20 -27.30 13.39
C SER A 56 -22.09 -28.09 12.44
N ALA A 57 -21.53 -29.16 11.86
CA ALA A 57 -22.22 -30.10 10.98
C ALA A 57 -23.62 -30.48 11.47
N GLY A 58 -24.64 -30.27 10.62
CA GLY A 58 -26.02 -30.62 10.92
C GLY A 58 -26.77 -29.68 11.88
N SER A 59 -26.16 -28.56 12.27
CA SER A 59 -26.83 -27.53 13.06
C SER A 59 -27.65 -26.59 12.18
N ALA A 60 -28.78 -26.10 12.68
CA ALA A 60 -29.53 -25.06 12.00
C ALA A 60 -28.78 -23.72 12.09
N ILE A 61 -28.60 -23.04 10.95
CA ILE A 61 -27.98 -21.72 10.89
C ILE A 61 -29.00 -20.66 11.32
N THR A 62 -28.61 -19.82 12.26
CA THR A 62 -29.49 -18.78 12.83
C THR A 62 -29.48 -17.50 11.99
N ALA A 63 -30.57 -16.73 12.05
CA ALA A 63 -30.63 -15.39 11.43
C ALA A 63 -29.55 -14.44 11.98
N THR A 64 -29.15 -14.62 13.24
CA THR A 64 -28.06 -13.87 13.88
C THR A 64 -26.72 -14.16 13.19
N GLN A 65 -26.40 -15.42 12.92
CA GLN A 65 -25.15 -15.81 12.24
C GLN A 65 -25.08 -15.20 10.83
N TRP A 66 -26.18 -15.26 10.06
CA TRP A 66 -26.26 -14.62 8.75
C TRP A 66 -26.11 -13.10 8.82
N THR A 67 -26.77 -12.47 9.79
CA THR A 67 -26.65 -11.02 10.00
C THR A 67 -25.21 -10.64 10.37
N THR A 68 -24.51 -11.44 11.18
CA THR A 68 -23.09 -11.21 11.47
C THR A 68 -22.21 -11.32 10.22
N LEU A 69 -22.42 -12.33 9.38
CA LEU A 69 -21.69 -12.50 8.12
C LEU A 69 -21.91 -11.31 7.18
N LEU A 70 -23.17 -10.91 6.98
CA LEU A 70 -23.52 -9.79 6.11
C LEU A 70 -23.05 -8.44 6.65
N ALA A 71 -23.13 -8.22 7.97
CA ALA A 71 -22.58 -7.03 8.59
C ALA A 71 -21.06 -6.96 8.37
N ARG A 72 -20.36 -8.11 8.40
CA ARG A 72 -18.92 -8.16 8.11
C ARG A 72 -18.61 -7.82 6.66
N LEU A 73 -19.37 -8.38 5.72
CA LEU A 73 -19.31 -8.02 4.30
C LEU A 73 -19.48 -6.50 4.10
N ASN A 74 -20.43 -5.89 4.83
CA ASN A 74 -20.67 -4.46 4.80
C ASN A 74 -19.50 -3.63 5.36
N SER A 75 -18.82 -4.10 6.41
CA SER A 75 -17.62 -3.44 6.93
C SER A 75 -16.46 -3.53 5.92
N ILE A 76 -16.23 -4.70 5.33
CA ILE A 76 -15.16 -4.91 4.34
C ILE A 76 -15.34 -3.98 3.13
N ARG A 77 -16.54 -3.95 2.54
CA ARG A 77 -16.80 -3.11 1.36
C ARG A 77 -16.61 -1.62 1.64
N GLN A 78 -16.99 -1.17 2.84
CA GLN A 78 -16.84 0.23 3.24
C GLN A 78 -15.37 0.56 3.50
N HIS A 79 -14.64 -0.35 4.16
CA HIS A 79 -13.20 -0.22 4.35
C HIS A 79 -12.42 -0.19 3.04
N GLN A 80 -12.86 -0.89 2.00
CA GLN A 80 -12.22 -0.89 0.67
C GLN A 80 -12.73 0.21 -0.25
N GLY A 81 -13.87 0.84 0.06
CA GLY A 81 -14.59 1.69 -0.90
C GLY A 81 -15.09 0.94 -2.15
N THR A 82 -15.23 -0.39 -2.06
CA THR A 82 -15.60 -1.25 -3.19
C THR A 82 -17.11 -1.43 -3.26
N SER A 83 -17.67 -1.31 -4.47
CA SER A 83 -19.11 -1.54 -4.71
C SER A 83 -19.40 -3.02 -4.88
N ILE A 84 -20.54 -3.47 -4.34
CA ILE A 84 -21.04 -4.85 -4.43
C ILE A 84 -22.54 -4.85 -4.76
N ASN A 85 -23.10 -6.01 -5.07
CA ASN A 85 -24.49 -6.12 -5.52
C ASN A 85 -25.50 -6.26 -4.37
N ILE A 86 -25.10 -6.81 -3.23
CA ILE A 86 -25.94 -6.90 -2.02
C ILE A 86 -26.14 -5.52 -1.41
N SER A 87 -27.40 -5.20 -1.09
CA SER A 87 -27.82 -3.95 -0.45
C SER A 87 -28.49 -4.13 0.92
N SER A 88 -28.85 -5.36 1.29
CA SER A 88 -29.37 -5.71 2.62
C SER A 88 -28.35 -6.49 3.42
N PHE A 89 -28.08 -6.05 4.65
CA PHE A 89 -27.04 -6.62 5.51
C PHE A 89 -27.58 -7.25 6.79
N SER A 90 -28.85 -7.66 6.78
CA SER A 90 -29.51 -8.33 7.90
C SER A 90 -30.55 -9.33 7.41
N VAL A 91 -30.84 -10.31 8.28
CA VAL A 91 -31.88 -11.32 8.06
C VAL A 91 -32.84 -11.31 9.24
N ALA A 92 -34.14 -11.27 8.96
CA ALA A 92 -35.17 -11.24 10.01
C ALA A 92 -35.25 -12.58 10.76
N ALA A 93 -35.38 -12.52 12.09
CA ALA A 93 -35.58 -13.71 12.90
C ALA A 93 -36.95 -14.36 12.61
N GLY A 94 -36.99 -15.70 12.65
CA GLY A 94 -38.22 -16.48 12.46
C GLY A 94 -38.63 -16.72 11.00
N ALA A 95 -37.92 -16.14 10.02
CA ALA A 95 -38.08 -16.47 8.61
C ALA A 95 -37.16 -17.64 8.20
N ALA A 96 -37.60 -18.44 7.22
CA ALA A 96 -36.70 -19.32 6.51
C ALA A 96 -35.65 -18.47 5.78
N ILE A 97 -34.37 -18.83 5.91
CA ILE A 97 -33.29 -18.08 5.29
C ILE A 97 -33.13 -18.59 3.86
N GLU A 98 -33.61 -17.79 2.91
CA GLU A 98 -33.41 -18.05 1.48
C GLU A 98 -31.98 -17.72 1.06
N ALA A 99 -31.52 -18.36 -0.02
CA ALA A 99 -30.21 -18.06 -0.60
C ALA A 99 -30.13 -16.57 -0.98
N ILE A 100 -29.09 -15.91 -0.49
CA ILE A 100 -28.84 -14.48 -0.71
C ILE A 100 -28.15 -14.34 -2.05
N ALA A 101 -28.88 -13.84 -3.04
CA ALA A 101 -28.34 -13.60 -4.38
C ALA A 101 -27.03 -12.79 -4.33
N ASN A 102 -26.10 -13.14 -5.22
CA ASN A 102 -24.79 -12.49 -5.41
C ASN A 102 -23.78 -12.62 -4.26
N LEU A 103 -24.09 -13.24 -3.12
CA LEU A 103 -23.16 -13.31 -1.97
C LEU A 103 -21.78 -13.87 -2.33
N SER A 104 -21.74 -14.99 -3.04
CA SER A 104 -20.47 -15.60 -3.47
C SER A 104 -19.66 -14.68 -4.39
N THR A 105 -20.33 -14.04 -5.36
CA THR A 105 -19.72 -13.10 -6.31
C THR A 105 -19.20 -11.85 -5.58
N ASP A 106 -19.96 -11.32 -4.63
CA ASP A 106 -19.58 -10.13 -3.87
C ASP A 106 -18.41 -10.42 -2.93
N ILE A 107 -18.39 -11.58 -2.25
CA ILE A 107 -17.22 -12.01 -1.45
C ILE A 107 -15.98 -12.11 -2.35
N THR A 108 -16.11 -12.69 -3.53
CA THR A 108 -14.99 -12.82 -4.50
C THR A 108 -14.50 -11.46 -4.98
N THR A 109 -15.43 -10.52 -5.21
CA THR A 109 -15.11 -9.14 -5.60
C THR A 109 -14.30 -8.43 -4.52
N LEU A 110 -14.76 -8.50 -3.26
CA LEU A 110 -14.06 -7.90 -2.13
C LEU A 110 -12.73 -8.60 -1.81
N TYR A 111 -12.64 -9.91 -2.03
CA TYR A 111 -11.38 -10.65 -1.89
C TYR A 111 -10.36 -10.19 -2.93
N THR A 112 -10.78 -10.01 -4.18
CA THR A 112 -9.91 -9.49 -5.25
C THR A 112 -9.45 -8.05 -4.95
N ALA A 113 -10.36 -7.23 -4.42
CA ALA A 113 -10.08 -5.85 -4.01
C ALA A 113 -9.46 -5.72 -2.61
N ARG A 114 -8.99 -6.82 -1.98
CA ARG A 114 -8.54 -6.81 -0.57
C ARG A 114 -7.51 -5.75 -0.25
N ALA A 115 -6.63 -5.46 -1.21
CA ALA A 115 -5.55 -4.48 -1.13
C ALA A 115 -5.95 -3.02 -1.34
N ALA A 116 -7.22 -2.75 -1.69
CA ALA A 116 -7.65 -1.42 -2.08
C ALA A 116 -7.52 -0.43 -0.91
N ALA A 117 -6.84 0.69 -1.15
CA ALA A 117 -6.80 1.81 -0.23
C ALA A 117 -8.11 2.61 -0.35
N SER A 118 -8.91 2.67 0.71
CA SER A 118 -10.05 3.59 0.75
C SER A 118 -9.66 4.97 1.25
N SER A 119 -10.63 5.88 1.30
CA SER A 119 -10.53 7.16 2.01
C SER A 119 -10.27 7.02 3.52
N SER A 120 -10.37 5.81 4.09
CA SER A 120 -10.15 5.55 5.51
C SER A 120 -8.67 5.35 5.84
N VAL A 121 -7.84 6.34 5.49
CA VAL A 121 -6.41 6.35 5.79
C VAL A 121 -6.07 7.62 6.57
N THR A 122 -5.23 7.47 7.60
CA THR A 122 -4.63 8.57 8.34
C THR A 122 -3.16 8.65 7.98
N GLU A 123 -2.71 9.81 7.49
CA GLU A 123 -1.30 10.03 7.19
C GLU A 123 -0.53 10.47 8.45
N ALA A 124 0.67 9.92 8.61
CA ALA A 124 1.68 10.36 9.55
C ALA A 124 2.98 10.63 8.79
N THR A 125 3.52 11.82 8.94
CA THR A 125 4.77 12.23 8.27
C THR A 125 5.97 12.03 9.19
N GLY A 126 7.08 11.56 8.64
CA GLY A 126 8.36 11.38 9.32
C GLY A 126 9.54 11.45 8.34
N GLY A 127 10.76 11.17 8.79
CA GLY A 127 11.95 11.29 7.92
C GLY A 127 12.15 12.70 7.37
N THR A 128 11.76 13.73 8.12
CA THR A 128 11.74 15.14 7.71
C THR A 128 13.06 15.87 7.92
N GLU A 129 14.17 15.14 8.04
CA GLU A 129 15.48 15.79 8.17
C GLU A 129 15.95 16.22 6.79
N ASP A 130 16.09 17.52 6.60
CA ASP A 130 16.55 18.10 5.34
C ASP A 130 18.07 18.03 5.21
N TYR A 131 18.55 17.87 3.98
CA TYR A 131 19.96 18.10 3.67
C TYR A 131 20.18 19.55 3.29
N THR A 132 20.87 20.31 4.14
CA THR A 132 21.01 21.78 4.03
C THR A 132 22.38 22.27 3.59
N ALA A 133 23.34 21.37 3.42
CA ALA A 133 24.68 21.73 2.96
C ALA A 133 24.72 21.85 1.43
N SER A 134 25.61 22.68 0.91
CA SER A 134 25.90 22.69 -0.52
C SER A 134 26.54 21.38 -0.96
N TRP A 135 26.17 20.88 -2.13
CA TRP A 135 26.67 19.59 -2.64
C TRP A 135 26.93 19.60 -4.14
N ASN A 136 27.81 18.69 -4.55
CA ASN A 136 28.12 18.31 -5.93
C ASN A 136 28.46 16.80 -5.86
N GLY A 137 28.14 16.04 -6.90
CA GLY A 137 28.24 14.58 -6.86
C GLY A 137 26.94 13.95 -6.35
N THR A 138 27.03 12.94 -5.49
CA THR A 138 25.85 12.19 -5.03
C THR A 138 25.58 12.41 -3.55
N ILE A 139 24.31 12.65 -3.21
CA ILE A 139 23.82 12.55 -1.83
C ILE A 139 22.78 11.44 -1.72
N THR A 140 22.77 10.74 -0.59
CA THR A 140 21.80 9.68 -0.28
C THR A 140 21.17 9.93 1.07
N GLY A 141 19.84 10.13 1.06
CA GLY A 141 19.01 10.12 2.26
C GLY A 141 18.51 8.70 2.53
N THR A 142 18.76 8.19 3.74
CA THR A 142 18.31 6.86 4.18
C THR A 142 17.33 6.99 5.33
N THR A 143 16.14 6.43 5.14
CA THR A 143 15.03 6.41 6.12
C THR A 143 14.52 4.98 6.27
N SER A 144 14.09 4.59 7.46
CA SER A 144 13.44 3.29 7.67
C SER A 144 12.02 3.44 8.19
N VAL A 145 11.11 2.63 7.66
CA VAL A 145 9.74 2.45 8.16
C VAL A 145 9.66 1.10 8.85
N THR A 146 9.37 1.11 10.16
CA THR A 146 9.40 -0.06 11.03
C THR A 146 8.02 -0.39 11.57
N PHE A 147 7.63 -1.65 11.42
CA PHE A 147 6.46 -2.27 12.01
C PHE A 147 6.87 -3.11 13.24
N ALA A 148 5.93 -3.39 14.14
CA ALA A 148 6.20 -4.21 15.33
C ALA A 148 6.64 -5.65 14.98
N GLY A 149 6.15 -6.18 13.85
CA GLY A 149 6.44 -7.52 13.36
C GLY A 149 5.99 -7.70 11.90
N GLY A 150 6.20 -8.90 11.36
CA GLY A 150 5.84 -9.24 9.98
C GLY A 150 4.34 -9.25 9.72
N ASP A 151 3.55 -9.70 10.70
CA ASP A 151 2.09 -9.69 10.62
C ASP A 151 1.53 -8.26 10.58
N GLU A 152 2.07 -7.34 11.38
CA GLU A 152 1.65 -5.93 11.36
C GLU A 152 1.96 -5.24 10.03
N ALA A 153 3.12 -5.55 9.42
CA ALA A 153 3.47 -5.09 8.09
C ALA A 153 2.48 -5.63 7.03
N ARG A 154 2.15 -6.93 7.10
CA ARG A 154 1.14 -7.53 6.21
C ARG A 154 -0.22 -6.87 6.38
N TYR A 155 -0.71 -6.73 7.61
CA TYR A 155 -2.01 -6.10 7.86
C TYR A 155 -2.04 -4.68 7.34
N PHE A 156 -0.94 -3.94 7.48
CA PHE A 156 -0.82 -2.59 6.95
C PHE A 156 -1.04 -2.54 5.44
N PHE A 157 -0.27 -3.29 4.65
CA PHE A 157 -0.39 -3.28 3.20
C PHE A 157 -1.69 -3.95 2.70
N ASN A 158 -2.11 -5.04 3.36
CA ASN A 158 -3.34 -5.75 3.00
C ASN A 158 -4.58 -4.92 3.27
N ALA A 159 -4.58 -4.04 4.28
CA ALA A 159 -5.71 -3.16 4.58
C ALA A 159 -5.67 -1.82 3.81
N GLY A 160 -4.78 -1.69 2.81
CA GLY A 160 -4.69 -0.53 1.94
C GLY A 160 -3.71 0.56 2.39
N GLY A 161 -2.80 0.24 3.32
CA GLY A 161 -1.74 1.15 3.75
C GLY A 161 -0.69 1.38 2.66
N TYR A 162 -0.02 2.53 2.73
CA TYR A 162 1.04 2.89 1.80
C TYR A 162 2.17 3.68 2.45
N ILE A 163 3.37 3.58 1.87
CA ILE A 163 4.49 4.48 2.17
C ILE A 163 4.63 5.44 0.99
N LYS A 164 4.61 6.74 1.27
CA LYS A 164 4.69 7.83 0.30
C LYS A 164 6.02 8.55 0.41
N LEU A 165 6.63 8.86 -0.74
CA LEU A 165 7.80 9.72 -0.87
C LEU A 165 7.38 10.94 -1.69
N ASN A 166 7.80 12.13 -1.25
CA ASN A 166 7.60 13.36 -2.02
C ASN A 166 8.87 14.22 -1.90
N PRO A 167 9.90 13.92 -2.69
CA PRO A 167 11.16 14.66 -2.61
C PRO A 167 10.97 16.09 -3.12
N SER A 168 11.66 17.05 -2.53
CA SER A 168 11.61 18.43 -3.00
C SER A 168 12.92 19.18 -2.77
N LEU A 169 13.07 20.31 -3.47
CA LEU A 169 14.15 21.28 -3.25
C LEU A 169 13.50 22.65 -2.99
N ASN A 170 13.94 23.33 -1.92
CA ASN A 170 13.33 24.59 -1.48
C ASN A 170 13.88 25.86 -2.17
N ASP A 171 14.79 25.72 -3.13
CA ASP A 171 15.37 26.82 -3.92
C ASP A 171 15.10 26.60 -5.41
N ASN A 172 14.63 27.64 -6.09
CA ASN A 172 14.31 27.64 -7.53
C ASN A 172 15.16 28.62 -8.34
N SER A 173 16.23 29.15 -7.75
CA SER A 173 17.08 30.16 -8.37
C SER A 173 18.29 29.55 -9.07
N GLY A 174 18.75 30.20 -10.14
CA GLY A 174 19.94 29.79 -10.88
C GLY A 174 19.89 28.32 -11.29
N ARG A 175 20.91 27.54 -10.89
CA ARG A 175 20.97 26.09 -11.16
C ARG A 175 19.92 25.29 -10.40
N ASN A 176 19.52 25.74 -9.21
CA ASN A 176 18.63 24.99 -8.32
C ASN A 176 17.25 24.85 -8.96
N ALA A 177 16.90 25.74 -9.90
CA ALA A 177 15.75 25.63 -10.77
C ALA A 177 15.65 24.28 -11.50
N GLN A 178 16.76 23.74 -12.00
CA GLN A 178 16.79 22.45 -12.68
C GLN A 178 16.49 21.30 -11.71
N TRP A 179 17.11 21.28 -10.53
CA TRP A 179 16.84 20.24 -9.54
C TRP A 179 15.42 20.32 -9.00
N LYS A 180 14.95 21.53 -8.71
CA LYS A 180 13.56 21.73 -8.33
C LYS A 180 12.61 21.22 -9.40
N TYR A 181 12.87 21.53 -10.67
CA TYR A 181 12.07 21.03 -11.78
C TYR A 181 12.06 19.49 -11.83
N LEU A 182 13.24 18.86 -11.70
CA LEU A 182 13.36 17.40 -11.66
C LEU A 182 12.46 16.81 -10.58
N LEU A 183 12.53 17.34 -9.36
CA LEU A 183 11.79 16.81 -8.21
C LEU A 183 10.29 17.13 -8.27
N ASP A 184 9.91 18.30 -8.78
CA ASP A 184 8.50 18.65 -9.03
C ASP A 184 7.87 17.68 -10.05
N GLU A 185 8.63 17.23 -11.07
CA GLU A 185 8.20 16.19 -12.02
C GLU A 185 8.18 14.78 -11.40
N VAL A 186 8.98 14.47 -10.39
CA VAL A 186 8.90 13.16 -9.70
C VAL A 186 7.52 12.98 -9.07
N GLY A 187 6.99 14.01 -8.43
CA GLY A 187 5.68 14.00 -7.78
C GLY A 187 5.63 13.10 -6.54
N ASP A 188 4.43 12.59 -6.24
CA ASP A 188 4.21 11.63 -5.16
C ASP A 188 4.52 10.22 -5.65
N LEU A 189 5.42 9.52 -4.97
CA LEU A 189 5.66 8.10 -5.16
C LEU A 189 5.04 7.31 -4.01
N LYS A 190 4.36 6.20 -4.28
CA LYS A 190 3.76 5.36 -3.24
C LYS A 190 4.11 3.89 -3.41
N LEU A 191 4.69 3.29 -2.37
CA LEU A 191 4.76 1.84 -2.21
C LEU A 191 3.46 1.34 -1.60
N LEU A 192 2.75 0.49 -2.35
CA LEU A 192 1.54 -0.20 -1.92
C LEU A 192 1.80 -1.71 -1.81
N HIS A 193 0.72 -2.47 -1.60
CA HIS A 193 0.69 -3.92 -1.60
C HIS A 193 1.48 -4.55 -2.77
N THR A 194 1.12 -4.27 -4.04
CA THR A 194 1.64 -4.96 -5.27
C THR A 194 2.15 -3.97 -6.31
N THR A 195 2.06 -2.68 -6.02
CA THR A 195 2.35 -1.64 -7.00
C THR A 195 3.17 -0.55 -6.37
N PHE A 196 4.01 0.06 -7.20
CA PHE A 196 4.68 1.32 -6.90
C PHE A 196 4.09 2.40 -7.81
N THR A 197 3.26 3.29 -7.26
CA THR A 197 2.57 4.29 -8.08
C THR A 197 3.29 5.63 -8.03
N ARG A 198 3.08 6.42 -9.08
CA ARG A 198 3.56 7.80 -9.19
C ARG A 198 2.36 8.68 -9.55
N THR A 199 2.16 9.77 -8.83
CA THR A 199 1.10 10.74 -9.08
C THR A 199 1.69 12.14 -9.16
N PHE A 200 1.35 12.87 -10.21
CA PHE A 200 1.69 14.29 -10.36
C PHE A 200 0.53 15.12 -9.86
N SER A 201 0.79 16.01 -8.91
CA SER A 201 -0.17 17.02 -8.49
C SER A 201 -0.08 18.30 -9.33
N ASN A 202 1.01 18.50 -10.07
CA ASN A 202 1.32 19.79 -10.67
C ASN A 202 1.11 19.82 -12.19
N GLN A 203 0.03 20.47 -12.62
CA GLN A 203 -0.18 20.93 -14.00
C GLN A 203 0.42 22.34 -14.24
N SER A 204 1.09 22.93 -13.25
CA SER A 204 1.44 24.36 -13.22
C SER A 204 2.93 24.68 -13.27
N SER A 205 3.83 23.73 -13.54
CA SER A 205 5.10 24.11 -14.16
C SER A 205 4.73 24.87 -15.43
N GLY A 206 5.14 26.13 -15.58
CA GLY A 206 4.85 26.98 -16.74
C GLY A 206 5.42 26.46 -18.08
N TYR A 207 5.80 25.19 -18.09
CA TYR A 207 6.31 24.35 -19.15
C TYR A 207 5.34 23.17 -19.18
N GLY A 208 4.38 23.21 -20.11
CA GLY A 208 3.23 22.30 -20.10
C GLY A 208 3.61 20.82 -20.16
N ALA A 209 2.61 19.96 -19.94
CA ALA A 209 2.70 18.51 -20.13
C ALA A 209 3.27 18.19 -21.53
N GLY A 210 4.57 17.90 -21.62
CA GLY A 210 5.26 17.86 -22.91
C GLY A 210 6.77 17.55 -22.90
N GLY A 211 7.42 17.35 -21.75
CA GLY A 211 8.66 16.57 -21.69
C GLY A 211 8.30 15.09 -21.54
N ASP A 212 9.20 14.17 -21.87
CA ASP A 212 8.91 12.75 -21.65
C ASP A 212 8.69 12.49 -20.14
N ASN A 213 7.43 12.44 -19.71
CA ASN A 213 7.01 12.08 -18.35
C ASN A 213 7.37 10.63 -17.99
N SER A 214 8.16 9.93 -18.82
CA SER A 214 8.59 8.56 -18.63
C SER A 214 9.87 8.50 -17.79
N PRO A 215 9.78 8.03 -16.54
CA PRO A 215 10.97 7.71 -15.76
C PRO A 215 11.80 6.65 -16.47
N THR A 216 13.13 6.77 -16.39
CA THR A 216 14.05 5.77 -16.93
C THR A 216 13.83 4.40 -16.30
N THR A 217 13.34 4.37 -15.06
CA THR A 217 12.92 3.14 -14.38
C THR A 217 11.71 3.44 -13.52
N HIS A 218 10.68 2.60 -13.62
CA HIS A 218 9.53 2.64 -12.72
C HIS A 218 8.92 1.25 -12.64
N LEU A 219 9.10 0.60 -11.49
CA LEU A 219 8.56 -0.74 -11.23
C LEU A 219 7.09 -0.67 -10.80
N THR A 220 6.20 -0.32 -11.74
CA THR A 220 4.77 -0.09 -11.44
C THR A 220 4.04 -1.30 -10.85
N THR A 221 4.54 -2.50 -11.11
CA THR A 221 3.98 -3.79 -10.63
C THR A 221 4.80 -4.40 -9.50
N THR A 222 5.58 -3.61 -8.77
CA THR A 222 6.36 -4.07 -7.62
C THR A 222 5.86 -3.34 -6.38
N GLY A 223 5.26 -4.06 -5.45
CA GLY A 223 4.85 -3.57 -4.14
C GLY A 223 5.65 -4.21 -3.00
N TYR A 224 5.14 -4.08 -1.78
CA TYR A 224 5.75 -4.68 -0.59
C TYR A 224 6.05 -6.18 -0.74
N TYR A 225 5.12 -6.95 -1.32
CA TYR A 225 5.29 -8.40 -1.48
C TYR A 225 6.30 -8.78 -2.56
N ASP A 226 6.67 -7.86 -3.45
CA ASP A 226 7.60 -8.10 -4.56
C ASP A 226 9.03 -7.64 -4.24
N LEU A 227 9.22 -6.93 -3.13
CA LEU A 227 10.56 -6.56 -2.66
C LEU A 227 11.37 -7.83 -2.34
N THR A 228 12.70 -7.72 -2.28
CA THR A 228 13.53 -8.85 -1.86
C THR A 228 14.53 -8.42 -0.81
N ASN A 229 14.80 -9.30 0.15
CA ASN A 229 15.73 -9.04 1.24
C ASN A 229 17.22 -9.22 0.85
N SER A 230 17.48 -9.73 -0.37
CA SER A 230 18.82 -10.07 -0.85
C SER A 230 19.66 -8.85 -1.23
N SER A 231 19.01 -7.78 -1.68
CA SER A 231 19.66 -6.53 -2.10
C SER A 231 18.65 -5.40 -2.26
N ASP A 232 19.14 -4.18 -2.35
CA ASP A 232 18.32 -3.01 -2.64
C ASP A 232 17.62 -3.14 -4.01
N THR A 233 16.29 -3.09 -4.00
CA THR A 233 15.48 -3.07 -5.22
C THR A 233 15.42 -1.65 -5.77
N THR A 234 15.76 -1.46 -7.04
CA THR A 234 15.69 -0.14 -7.69
C THR A 234 14.26 0.11 -8.19
N MET A 235 13.50 0.88 -7.41
CA MET A 235 12.07 1.08 -7.63
C MET A 235 11.78 2.12 -8.72
N PHE A 236 12.59 3.18 -8.74
CA PHE A 236 12.31 4.36 -9.55
C PHE A 236 13.59 5.12 -9.88
N LYS A 237 13.71 5.60 -11.13
CA LYS A 237 14.75 6.52 -11.59
C LYS A 237 14.17 7.55 -12.53
N TYR A 238 14.45 8.82 -12.27
CA TYR A 238 14.06 9.93 -13.14
C TYR A 238 15.26 10.82 -13.44
N THR A 239 15.46 11.13 -14.72
CA THR A 239 16.49 12.02 -15.25
C THR A 239 15.82 13.19 -15.96
N ILE A 240 16.46 14.35 -16.00
CA ILE A 240 15.95 15.49 -16.76
C ILE A 240 16.14 15.32 -18.28
N ASP A 241 15.15 15.76 -19.06
CA ASP A 241 15.19 15.75 -20.53
C ASP A 241 15.65 17.09 -21.15
N ASP A 242 16.09 17.06 -22.41
CA ASP A 242 16.61 18.22 -23.14
C ASP A 242 15.53 19.22 -23.59
N ALA A 243 14.26 18.81 -23.62
CA ALA A 243 13.10 19.63 -23.94
C ALA A 243 13.02 20.93 -23.10
N PHE A 244 13.73 20.97 -21.97
CA PHE A 244 13.74 22.08 -21.01
C PHE A 244 14.96 23.02 -21.14
N GLY A 245 15.82 22.83 -22.15
CA GLY A 245 17.01 23.66 -22.35
C GLY A 245 18.16 23.35 -21.38
N TYR A 246 18.08 22.23 -20.64
CA TYR A 246 19.06 21.79 -19.65
C TYR A 246 20.01 20.70 -20.19
N GLY A 247 20.44 20.78 -21.45
CA GLY A 247 21.20 19.71 -22.12
C GLY A 247 22.44 19.19 -21.37
N ASN A 248 23.13 20.06 -20.61
CA ASN A 248 24.30 19.65 -19.80
C ASN A 248 23.94 18.88 -18.52
N TYR A 249 22.66 18.88 -18.11
CA TYR A 249 22.15 18.33 -16.86
C TYR A 249 21.40 17.01 -17.03
N ARG A 250 21.38 16.41 -18.23
CA ARG A 250 20.66 15.14 -18.50
C ARG A 250 21.16 13.95 -17.68
N ALA A 251 22.37 14.05 -17.16
CA ALA A 251 22.94 13.06 -16.27
C ALA A 251 22.44 13.18 -14.82
N ASN A 252 21.86 14.33 -14.43
CA ASN A 252 21.29 14.48 -13.09
C ASN A 252 20.09 13.56 -12.91
N TYR A 253 20.00 12.90 -11.77
CA TYR A 253 18.89 11.99 -11.49
C TYR A 253 18.47 11.93 -10.04
N TYR A 254 17.18 11.63 -9.86
CA TYR A 254 16.63 11.13 -8.62
C TYR A 254 16.38 9.62 -8.74
N LEU A 255 16.78 8.87 -7.72
CA LEU A 255 16.71 7.42 -7.69
C LEU A 255 16.19 6.92 -6.33
N VAL A 256 15.22 6.02 -6.37
CA VAL A 256 14.67 5.36 -5.19
C VAL A 256 15.08 3.90 -5.17
N LYS A 257 15.67 3.49 -4.05
CA LYS A 257 15.88 2.07 -3.75
C LYS A 257 15.20 1.68 -2.45
N MET A 258 14.69 0.46 -2.38
CA MET A 258 14.01 -0.07 -1.21
C MET A 258 14.48 -1.48 -0.88
N ASN A 259 14.55 -1.81 0.40
CA ASN A 259 14.86 -3.14 0.92
C ASN A 259 14.00 -3.39 2.17
N PRO A 260 13.25 -4.50 2.26
CA PRO A 260 12.32 -4.72 3.35
C PRO A 260 12.95 -5.41 4.57
N GLY A 261 14.29 -5.56 4.57
CA GLY A 261 15.03 -6.28 5.59
C GLY A 261 14.81 -7.78 5.47
N ALA A 262 15.30 -8.55 6.45
CA ALA A 262 15.09 -10.00 6.46
C ALA A 262 13.61 -10.35 6.68
N ASP A 263 13.16 -11.46 6.10
CA ASP A 263 11.81 -11.99 6.31
C ASP A 263 11.58 -12.24 7.80
N HIS A 264 10.39 -11.90 8.28
CA HIS A 264 10.05 -12.17 9.67
C HIS A 264 9.70 -13.66 9.85
N ALA A 265 10.19 -14.27 10.93
CA ALA A 265 10.15 -15.72 11.17
C ALA A 265 8.76 -16.30 11.51
N ASP A 266 7.67 -15.56 11.30
CA ASP A 266 6.30 -16.01 11.61
C ASP A 266 5.75 -17.03 10.59
N GLY A 267 6.40 -17.19 9.43
CA GLY A 267 6.02 -18.18 8.43
C GLY A 267 4.70 -17.89 7.71
N ARG A 268 4.16 -16.66 7.80
CA ARG A 268 2.86 -16.30 7.20
C ARG A 268 2.98 -15.49 5.91
N GLY A 269 4.14 -15.53 5.25
CA GLY A 269 4.33 -14.89 3.94
C GLY A 269 4.42 -13.37 3.99
N ASN A 270 4.99 -12.81 5.06
CA ASN A 270 5.43 -11.42 5.07
C ASN A 270 6.78 -11.30 4.36
N ASN A 271 7.18 -10.08 3.99
CA ASN A 271 8.42 -9.82 3.29
C ASN A 271 9.38 -8.97 4.12
N GLY A 272 9.29 -9.05 5.45
CA GLY A 272 10.07 -8.25 6.41
C GLY A 272 9.28 -7.11 7.06
N SER A 273 9.71 -6.69 8.24
CA SER A 273 9.02 -5.67 9.06
C SER A 273 9.72 -4.31 9.09
N VAL A 274 10.82 -4.14 8.35
CA VAL A 274 11.61 -2.90 8.32
C VAL A 274 11.94 -2.54 6.88
N ILE A 275 11.27 -1.55 6.33
CA ILE A 275 11.51 -1.09 4.96
C ILE A 275 12.52 0.05 5.01
N THR A 276 13.75 -0.24 4.61
CA THR A 276 14.79 0.76 4.37
C THR A 276 14.62 1.37 2.99
N ILE A 277 14.54 2.69 2.94
CA ILE A 277 14.33 3.50 1.75
C ILE A 277 15.56 4.38 1.57
N LYS A 278 16.14 4.35 0.37
CA LYS A 278 17.23 5.22 -0.04
C LYS A 278 16.74 6.13 -1.16
N GLN A 279 16.80 7.43 -0.90
CA GLN A 279 16.55 8.48 -1.87
C GLN A 279 17.90 9.06 -2.26
N ILE A 280 18.25 8.90 -3.54
CA ILE A 280 19.56 9.22 -4.07
C ILE A 280 19.40 10.37 -5.06
N PHE A 281 20.14 11.44 -4.84
CA PHE A 281 20.20 12.64 -5.68
C PHE A 281 21.62 12.74 -6.23
N ALA A 282 21.78 12.62 -7.54
CA ALA A 282 23.09 12.63 -8.19
C ALA A 282 23.20 13.80 -9.18
N ASP A 283 24.13 14.71 -8.93
CA ASP A 283 24.47 15.89 -9.73
C ASP A 283 25.59 15.55 -10.73
N ASP A 284 25.34 14.57 -11.60
CA ASP A 284 26.31 14.05 -12.57
C ASP A 284 26.44 14.90 -13.85
N HIS A 285 26.01 16.17 -13.81
CA HIS A 285 26.02 17.06 -14.96
C HIS A 285 27.42 17.22 -15.58
N THR A 286 27.48 17.60 -16.85
CA THR A 286 28.75 17.82 -17.56
C THR A 286 29.15 19.30 -17.65
N ASN A 287 28.40 20.21 -17.01
CA ASN A 287 28.68 21.64 -17.05
C ASN A 287 29.94 22.00 -16.23
N ALA A 288 31.06 22.28 -16.90
CA ALA A 288 32.33 22.61 -16.27
C ALA A 288 32.35 23.96 -15.52
N GLN A 289 31.35 24.82 -15.72
CA GLN A 289 31.22 26.10 -15.01
C GLN A 289 30.39 25.97 -13.72
N ASP A 290 29.86 24.78 -13.45
CA ASP A 290 29.03 24.54 -12.30
C ASP A 290 29.82 24.05 -11.09
N THR A 291 29.50 24.61 -9.92
CA THR A 291 30.18 24.35 -8.65
C THR A 291 29.37 23.45 -7.71
N SER A 292 28.17 23.84 -7.30
CA SER A 292 27.38 23.10 -6.30
C SER A 292 25.92 23.53 -6.26
N VAL A 293 25.02 22.58 -6.01
CA VAL A 293 23.62 22.79 -5.58
C VAL A 293 23.61 23.34 -4.15
N THR A 294 22.73 24.30 -3.86
CA THR A 294 22.74 25.04 -2.57
C THR A 294 21.38 25.14 -1.88
N GLY A 295 20.31 24.60 -2.47
CA GLY A 295 19.00 24.52 -1.82
C GLY A 295 18.91 23.32 -0.87
N ASP A 296 18.01 23.41 0.09
CA ASP A 296 17.76 22.32 1.03
C ASP A 296 16.94 21.23 0.33
N ILE A 297 17.42 19.99 0.42
CA ILE A 297 16.73 18.83 -0.10
C ILE A 297 15.89 18.22 1.00
N ASP A 298 14.60 18.11 0.71
CA ASP A 298 13.64 17.40 1.52
C ASP A 298 13.45 15.99 0.96
N GLY A 299 13.76 14.99 1.80
CA GLY A 299 13.55 13.57 1.54
C GLY A 299 12.39 12.99 2.35
N THR A 300 11.34 13.77 2.60
CA THR A 300 10.24 13.38 3.49
C THR A 300 9.61 12.04 3.10
N VAL A 301 9.34 11.22 4.13
CA VAL A 301 8.63 9.95 4.05
C VAL A 301 7.33 10.03 4.85
N THR A 302 6.21 9.74 4.22
CA THR A 302 4.90 9.69 4.87
C THR A 302 4.36 8.27 4.87
N VAL A 303 3.71 7.86 5.95
CA VAL A 303 2.97 6.60 6.03
C VAL A 303 1.48 6.92 6.05
N GLY A 304 0.75 6.39 5.07
CA GLY A 304 -0.71 6.35 5.09
C GLY A 304 -1.18 5.07 5.76
N LYS A 305 -1.62 5.16 7.03
CA LYS A 305 -2.10 4.01 7.81
C LYS A 305 -3.63 3.88 7.71
N PRO A 306 -4.19 2.70 7.38
CA PRO A 306 -5.62 2.44 7.46
C PRO A 306 -6.18 2.76 8.85
N ASN A 307 -7.26 3.52 8.92
CA ASN A 307 -7.94 3.86 10.16
C ASN A 307 -8.93 2.77 10.58
N THR A 308 -9.48 2.89 11.79
CA THR A 308 -10.37 1.88 12.37
C THR A 308 -11.86 2.16 12.18
N THR A 309 -12.27 3.12 11.34
CA THR A 309 -13.68 3.50 11.16
C THR A 309 -14.57 2.30 10.78
N TYR A 310 -14.05 1.40 9.95
CA TYR A 310 -14.74 0.19 9.50
C TYR A 310 -14.09 -1.10 10.00
N LEU A 311 -13.13 -1.01 10.91
CA LEU A 311 -12.39 -2.12 11.50
C LEU A 311 -12.76 -2.27 12.98
N ASN A 312 -12.56 -3.46 13.55
CA ASN A 312 -12.84 -3.72 14.96
C ASN A 312 -11.70 -3.31 15.88
N ASN A 313 -10.46 -3.48 15.44
CA ASN A 313 -9.27 -3.18 16.21
C ASN A 313 -8.15 -2.62 15.32
N ASP A 314 -7.23 -1.90 15.95
CA ASP A 314 -5.98 -1.49 15.33
C ASP A 314 -4.98 -2.65 15.38
N ALA A 315 -5.08 -3.57 14.41
CA ALA A 315 -4.19 -4.72 14.31
C ALA A 315 -2.78 -4.35 13.83
N ILE A 316 -2.62 -3.17 13.22
CA ILE A 316 -1.35 -2.69 12.68
C ILE A 316 -0.48 -2.11 13.80
N GLY A 317 -1.10 -1.46 14.79
CA GLY A 317 -0.37 -0.82 15.87
C GLY A 317 0.50 0.35 15.40
N THR A 318 1.56 0.67 16.12
CA THR A 318 2.43 1.81 15.79
C THR A 318 3.32 1.49 14.59
N VAL A 319 3.36 2.42 13.64
CA VAL A 319 4.36 2.43 12.55
C VAL A 319 5.34 3.56 12.84
N THR A 320 6.63 3.24 12.91
CA THR A 320 7.69 4.21 13.25
C THR A 320 8.48 4.57 12.00
N ILE A 321 8.68 5.87 11.76
CA ILE A 321 9.52 6.39 10.68
C ILE A 321 10.77 6.96 11.33
N SER A 322 11.97 6.50 10.95
CA SER A 322 13.21 7.06 11.48
C SER A 322 13.43 8.48 10.98
N SER A 323 14.29 9.25 11.65
CA SER A 323 14.88 10.42 11.01
C SER A 323 15.67 9.99 9.76
N THR A 324 15.81 10.91 8.81
CA THR A 324 16.60 10.67 7.61
C THR A 324 18.08 10.90 7.92
N SER A 325 18.90 9.93 7.56
CA SER A 325 20.36 10.04 7.65
C SER A 325 20.94 10.32 6.27
N TRP A 326 21.87 11.28 6.19
CA TRP A 326 22.42 11.75 4.92
C TRP A 326 23.89 11.37 4.78
N ALA A 327 24.26 10.89 3.59
CA ALA A 327 25.64 10.63 3.19
C ALA A 327 25.92 11.29 1.83
N ALA A 328 27.04 12.00 1.72
CA ALA A 328 27.54 12.59 0.47
C ALA A 328 28.76 11.81 -0.04
N SER A 329 28.89 11.66 -1.35
CA SER A 329 29.98 10.95 -2.03
C SER A 329 30.32 11.58 -3.38
#